data_AF-A0A2E5F876-F1
#
_entry.id   AF-A0A2E5F876-F1
#
_cell.length_a   1.000
_cell.length_b   1.000
_cell.length_c   1.000
_cell.angle_alpha   90.00
_cell.angle_beta   90.00
_cell.angle_gamma   90.00
#
_symmetry.space_group_name_H-M   'P 1'
#
loop_
_entity.id
_entity.type
_entity.pdbx_description
1 polymer ?
#
loop_
_entity_poly.entity_id
_entity_poly.type
_entity_poly.pdbx_seq_one_letter_code
_entity_poly.pdbx_strand_id
1 'polypeptide(L)' 'FVGCIDVFGVDGVLAVYDEEKCIDILMTDNEWTAEQAIEWFEQNTLGGRSRDKDPVFITFHPDQVE' A
#
# COMPACT_ATOMS: atom_id res chain seq x y z
N PHE A 1 6.00 -5.61 3.13
CA PHE A 1 6.60 -4.65 4.07
C PHE A 1 7.93 -4.19 3.51
N VAL A 2 8.13 -2.89 3.38
CA VAL A 2 9.36 -2.27 2.86
C VAL A 2 10.19 -1.70 4.01
N GLY A 3 9.53 -1.05 4.97
CA GLY A 3 10.18 -0.40 6.10
C GLY A 3 9.23 0.53 6.84
N CYS A 4 9.81 1.50 7.54
CA CYS A 4 9.05 2.53 8.24
C CYS A 4 9.58 3.92 7.90
N ILE A 5 8.74 4.94 7.99
CA ILE A 5 9.09 6.34 7.72
C ILE A 5 8.57 7.27 8.81
N ASP A 6 9.32 8.33 9.08
CA ASP A 6 8.84 9.51 9.79
C ASP A 6 8.36 10.53 8.75
N VAL A 7 7.09 10.95 8.85
CA VAL A 7 6.51 11.93 7.93
C VAL A 7 6.40 13.27 8.65
N PHE A 8 7.03 14.31 8.10
CA PHE A 8 6.98 15.64 8.70
C PHE A 8 5.54 16.14 8.84
N GLY A 9 5.16 16.54 10.05
CA GLY A 9 3.80 16.99 10.36
C GLY A 9 2.79 15.89 10.69
N VAL A 10 3.22 14.62 10.68
CA VAL A 10 2.44 13.48 11.20
C VAL A 10 3.07 13.01 12.51
N ASP A 11 2.26 12.80 13.54
CA ASP A 11 2.74 12.31 14.83
C ASP A 11 2.86 10.78 14.78
N GLY A 12 4.10 10.29 14.73
CA GLY A 12 4.45 8.88 14.79
C GLY A 12 5.14 8.33 13.54
N VAL A 13 5.59 7.08 13.67
CA VAL A 13 6.27 6.32 12.62
C VAL A 13 5.23 5.53 11.83
N LEU A 14 5.22 5.69 10.51
CA LEU A 14 4.31 4.96 9.62
C LEU A 14 5.00 3.78 8.97
N ALA A 15 4.29 2.66 8.85
CA ALA A 15 4.76 1.50 8.11
C ALA A 15 4.57 1.71 6.60
N VAL A 16 5.57 1.30 5.81
CA VAL A 16 5.57 1.37 4.36
C VAL A 16 5.47 -0.03 3.77
N TYR A 17 4.54 -0.19 2.83
CA TYR A 17 4.29 -1.42 2.11
C TYR A 17 4.43 -1.20 0.60
N ASP A 18 4.83 -2.28 -0.05
CA ASP A 18 4.88 -2.38 -1.50
C ASP A 18 3.46 -2.75 -1.96
N GLU A 19 2.85 -1.87 -2.74
CA GLU A 19 1.46 -1.98 -3.19
C GLU A 19 1.25 -3.24 -4.02
N GLU A 20 2.11 -3.48 -5.01
CA GLU A 20 2.00 -4.61 -5.93
C GLU A 20 2.09 -5.93 -5.16
N LYS A 21 3.03 -6.05 -4.22
CA LYS A 21 3.12 -7.25 -3.37
C LYS A 21 1.88 -7.45 -2.51
N CYS A 22 1.24 -6.39 -2.02
CA CYS A 22 0.00 -6.52 -1.27
C CYS A 22 -1.13 -7.06 -2.15
N ILE A 23 -1.24 -6.57 -3.39
CA ILE A 23 -2.22 -7.07 -4.38
C ILE A 23 -1.94 -8.53 -4.74
N ASP A 24 -0.68 -8.90 -4.99
CA ASP A 24 -0.28 -10.27 -5.31
C ASP A 24 -0.65 -11.26 -4.20
N ILE A 25 -0.48 -10.85 -2.93
CA ILE A 25 -0.89 -11.65 -1.76
C ILE A 25 -2.41 -11.82 -1.75
N LEU A 26 -3.17 -10.74 -1.96
CA LEU A 26 -4.64 -10.81 -2.03
C LEU A 26 -5.11 -11.75 -3.13
N MET A 27 -4.48 -11.70 -4.30
CA MET A 27 -4.76 -12.61 -5.41
C MET A 27 -4.46 -14.07 -5.02
N THR A 28 -3.31 -14.32 -4.42
CA THR A 28 -2.84 -15.68 -4.10
C THR A 28 -3.69 -16.31 -2.99
N ASP A 29 -3.95 -15.58 -1.91
CA ASP A 29 -4.63 -16.12 -0.73
C ASP A 29 -6.13 -16.35 -0.96
N ASN A 30 -6.74 -15.61 -1.91
CA ASN A 30 -8.18 -15.65 -2.16
C ASN A 30 -8.54 -16.22 -3.54
N GLU A 31 -7.55 -16.65 -4.34
CA GLU A 31 -7.72 -17.08 -5.74
C GLU A 31 -8.44 -16.01 -6.60
N TRP A 32 -8.17 -14.74 -6.32
CA TRP A 32 -8.82 -13.59 -6.98
C TRP A 32 -8.12 -13.18 -8.28
N THR A 33 -8.88 -12.56 -9.17
CA THR A 33 -8.31 -11.84 -10.31
C THR A 33 -7.61 -10.57 -9.83
N ALA A 34 -6.69 -10.03 -10.66
CA ALA A 34 -6.03 -8.76 -10.37
C ALA A 34 -7.04 -7.63 -10.14
N GLU A 35 -8.09 -7.56 -10.97
CA GLU A 35 -9.14 -6.53 -10.86
C GLU A 35 -9.87 -6.62 -9.51
N GLN A 36 -10.26 -7.83 -9.08
CA GLN A 36 -10.90 -8.03 -7.78
C GLN A 36 -9.99 -7.65 -6.60
N ALA A 37 -8.70 -8.02 -6.67
CA ALA A 37 -7.73 -7.69 -5.64
C ALA A 37 -7.46 -6.18 -5.55
N ILE A 38 -7.34 -5.50 -6.70
CA ILE A 38 -7.17 -4.04 -6.78
C ILE A 38 -8.40 -3.33 -6.21
N GLU A 39 -9.61 -3.66 -6.67
CA GLU A 39 -10.84 -3.03 -6.19
C GLU A 39 -11.00 -3.18 -4.67
N TRP A 40 -10.72 -4.39 -4.16
CA TRP A 40 -10.77 -4.64 -2.73
C TRP A 40 -9.72 -3.81 -1.99
N PHE A 41 -8.48 -3.79 -2.48
CA PHE A 41 -7.38 -3.06 -1.86
C PHE A 41 -7.68 -1.56 -1.79
N GLU A 42 -8.13 -0.95 -2.89
CA GLU A 42 -8.45 0.47 -2.96
C GLU A 42 -9.56 0.85 -1.96
N GLN A 43 -10.66 0.08 -1.95
CA GLN A 43 -11.80 0.37 -1.08
C GLN A 43 -11.46 0.21 0.40
N ASN A 44 -10.71 -0.84 0.76
CA ASN A 44 -10.47 -1.20 2.16
C ASN A 44 -9.23 -0.53 2.75
N THR A 45 -8.27 -0.10 1.93
CA THR A 45 -7.02 0.51 2.42
C THR A 45 -6.88 1.99 2.08
N LEU A 46 -7.32 2.43 0.90
CA LEU A 46 -7.19 3.83 0.45
C LEU A 46 -8.45 4.64 0.74
N GLY A 47 -9.63 4.06 0.53
CA GLY A 47 -10.93 4.72 0.68
C GLY A 47 -11.31 5.12 2.11
N GLY A 48 -10.68 4.52 3.12
CA GLY A 48 -10.99 4.72 4.55
C GLY A 48 -9.97 5.56 5.34
N ARG A 49 -8.97 6.16 4.69
CA ARG A 49 -7.83 6.77 5.38
C ARG A 49 -8.20 7.97 6.26
N SER A 50 -7.75 7.94 7.52
CA SER A 50 -7.76 9.08 8.46
C SER A 50 -6.43 9.85 8.49
N ARG A 51 -5.47 9.50 7.62
CA ARG A 51 -4.15 10.14 7.37
C ARG A 51 -3.11 10.05 8.48
N ASP A 52 -3.49 10.07 9.75
CA ASP A 52 -2.50 10.23 10.83
C ASP A 52 -1.82 8.93 11.28
N LYS A 53 -2.39 7.76 10.99
CA LYS A 53 -1.85 6.45 11.43
C LYS A 53 -1.95 5.35 10.39
N ASP A 54 -2.37 5.69 9.18
CA ASP A 54 -2.56 4.68 8.13
C ASP A 54 -1.22 4.28 7.53
N PRO A 55 -1.05 3.00 7.13
CA PRO A 55 0.11 2.58 6.38
C PRO A 55 0.26 3.37 5.08
N VAL A 56 1.51 3.57 4.67
CA VAL A 56 1.84 4.12 3.35
C VAL A 56 2.06 2.96 2.39
N PHE A 57 1.52 3.08 1.19
CA PHE A 57 1.72 2.14 0.09
C PHE A 57 2.50 2.85 -1.01
N ILE A 58 3.48 2.17 -1.59
CA ILE A 58 4.32 2.70 -2.66
C ILE A 58 4.41 1.71 -3.82
N THR A 59 4.62 2.28 -5.00
CA THR A 59 4.94 1.56 -6.25
C THR A 59 6.31 2.00 -6.72
N PHE A 60 7.14 1.03 -7.13
CA PHE A 60 8.49 1.32 -7.63
C PHE A 60 8.43 1.56 -9.14
N HIS A 61 8.92 2.71 -9.58
CA HIS A 61 9.07 3.04 -11.00
C HIS A 61 10.56 3.10 -11.37
N PRO A 62 11.23 1.95 -11.56
CA PRO A 62 12.68 1.89 -11.81
C PRO A 62 13.11 2.56 -13.11
N ASP A 63 12.17 2.77 -14.04
CA ASP A 63 12.33 3.45 -15.32
C ASP A 63 12.28 4.99 -15.22
N GLN A 64 11.93 5.53 -14.05
CA GLN A 64 11.77 6.97 -13.81
C GLN A 64 12.94 7.60 -13.01
N VAL A 65 14.05 6.88 -12.88
CA VAL A 65 15.26 7.38 -12.21
C VAL A 65 16.21 7.95 -13.27
N GLU A 66 16.47 9.27 -13.21
CA GLU A 66 17.50 9.96 -14.02
C GLU A 66 18.91 9.37 -13.82
#